data_AF-A0AAJ0AE51-F1
#
_entry.id   AF-A0AAJ0AE51-F1
#
_cell.length_a   1.000
_cell.length_b   1.000
_cell.length_c   1.000
_cell.angle_alpha   90.00
_cell.angle_beta   90.00
_cell.angle_gamma   90.00
#
_symmetry.space_group_name_H-M   'P 1'
#
loop_
_entity.id
_entity.type
_entity.pdbx_description
1 polymer ?
#
loop_
_entity_poly.entity_id
_entity_poly.type
_entity_poly.pdbx_seq_one_letter_code
_entity_poly.pdbx_strand_id
1 'polypeptide(L)'
;MSSRCVTCNRSFSSEEALQQHMRDSPIHSPSYDCDICDRSFGNDEALEQHLRDSPVHKPSYDCDTCNRSFGNDEAIQQHRRDSPVHRPSYDCESCNRSFGNEEAL
;
A
#
# COMPACT_ATOMS: atom_id res chain seq x y z
N MET A 1 -37.93 -32.07 4.36
CA MET A 1 -36.89 -31.42 3.56
C MET A 1 -35.73 -31.14 4.50
N SER A 2 -34.55 -31.72 4.29
CA SER A 2 -33.37 -31.44 5.13
C SER A 2 -32.52 -30.41 4.40
N SER A 3 -32.32 -29.25 5.01
CA SER A 3 -31.57 -28.15 4.41
C SER A 3 -30.09 -28.31 4.74
N ARG A 4 -29.22 -28.38 3.72
CA ARG A 4 -27.78 -28.65 3.87
C ARG A 4 -26.95 -27.48 3.36
N CYS A 5 -25.93 -27.11 4.12
CA CYS A 5 -24.93 -26.13 3.70
C CYS A 5 -23.98 -26.76 2.67
N VAL A 6 -23.84 -26.17 1.49
CA VAL A 6 -22.98 -26.69 0.42
C VAL A 6 -21.49 -26.44 0.69
N THR A 7 -21.14 -25.36 1.40
CA THR A 7 -19.75 -24.97 1.65
C THR A 7 -19.07 -25.86 2.69
N CYS A 8 -19.78 -26.20 3.79
CA CYS A 8 -19.23 -27.01 4.89
C CYS A 8 -19.93 -28.37 5.09
N ASN A 9 -20.87 -28.73 4.21
CA ASN A 9 -21.62 -30.00 4.23
C ASN A 9 -22.42 -30.30 5.51
N ARG A 10 -22.63 -29.31 6.39
CA ARG A 10 -23.48 -29.45 7.58
C ARG A 10 -24.95 -29.56 7.22
N SER A 11 -25.64 -30.50 7.86
CA SER A 11 -27.09 -30.70 7.73
C SER A 11 -27.84 -29.99 8.85
N PHE A 12 -28.94 -29.35 8.50
CA PHE A 12 -29.81 -28.62 9.43
C PHE A 12 -31.23 -29.20 9.40
N SER A 13 -31.92 -29.03 10.52
CA SER A 13 -33.28 -29.54 10.75
C SER A 13 -34.38 -28.68 10.10
N SER A 14 -34.06 -27.43 9.73
CA SER A 14 -34.97 -26.51 9.05
C SER A 14 -34.22 -25.54 8.13
N GLU A 15 -34.95 -24.86 7.25
CA GLU A 15 -34.40 -23.85 6.36
C GLU A 15 -34.00 -22.58 7.14
N GLU A 16 -34.77 -22.21 8.16
CA GLU A 16 -34.44 -21.10 9.06
C GLU A 16 -33.11 -21.34 9.79
N ALA A 17 -32.85 -22.57 10.24
CA ALA A 17 -31.57 -22.92 10.87
C ALA A 17 -30.40 -22.86 9.88
N LEU A 18 -30.63 -23.21 8.61
CA LEU A 18 -29.64 -23.04 7.55
C LEU A 18 -29.38 -21.55 7.26
N GLN A 19 -30.42 -20.73 7.18
CA GLN A 19 -30.30 -19.29 6.94
C GLN A 19 -29.55 -18.57 8.07
N GLN A 20 -29.83 -18.94 9.32
CA GLN A 20 -29.09 -18.41 10.48
C GLN A 20 -27.60 -18.84 10.41
N HIS A 21 -27.33 -20.10 10.08
CA HIS A 21 -25.96 -20.58 9.88
C HIS A 21 -25.21 -19.82 8.77
N MET A 22 -25.87 -19.52 7.65
CA MET A 22 -25.27 -18.73 6.56
C MET A 22 -24.95 -17.30 6.98
N ARG A 23 -25.70 -16.74 7.94
CA ARG A 23 -25.51 -15.36 8.41
C ARG A 23 -24.40 -15.24 9.45
N ASP A 24 -24.33 -16.17 10.40
CA ASP A 24 -23.38 -16.07 11.53
C ASP A 24 -22.06 -16.80 11.30
N SER A 25 -21.99 -17.71 10.33
CA SER A 25 -20.77 -18.49 10.14
C SER A 25 -19.73 -17.66 9.38
N PRO A 26 -18.51 -17.52 9.91
CA PRO A 26 -17.44 -16.77 9.26
C PRO A 26 -17.00 -17.39 7.92
N ILE A 27 -17.36 -18.65 7.65
CA ILE A 27 -17.16 -19.31 6.36
C ILE A 27 -18.01 -18.67 5.25
N HIS A 28 -19.13 -18.04 5.60
CA HIS A 28 -20.09 -17.43 4.67
C HIS A 28 -20.14 -15.91 4.79
N SER A 29 -19.56 -15.35 5.85
CA SER A 29 -19.35 -13.91 5.96
C SER A 29 -18.38 -13.45 4.85
N PRO A 30 -18.62 -12.29 4.22
CA PRO A 30 -17.66 -11.73 3.29
C PRO A 30 -16.32 -11.53 4.00
N SER A 31 -15.26 -12.09 3.44
CA SER A 31 -13.90 -11.76 3.84
C SER A 31 -13.50 -10.45 3.17
N TYR A 32 -12.93 -9.55 3.96
CA TYR A 32 -12.37 -8.30 3.44
C TYR A 32 -10.86 -8.46 3.38
N ASP A 33 -10.39 -9.03 2.29
CA ASP A 33 -8.99 -9.38 2.09
C ASP A 33 -8.20 -8.19 1.53
N CYS A 34 -6.96 -8.03 1.97
CA CYS A 34 -6.05 -7.05 1.38
C CYS A 34 -5.37 -7.63 0.14
N ASP A 35 -5.50 -6.97 -1.01
CA ASP A 35 -4.87 -7.45 -2.26
C ASP A 35 -3.33 -7.36 -2.26
N ILE A 36 -2.76 -6.64 -1.30
CA ILE A 36 -1.32 -6.36 -1.23
C ILE A 36 -0.63 -7.25 -0.16
N CYS A 37 -1.38 -7.81 0.80
CA CYS A 37 -0.83 -8.68 1.84
C CYS A 37 -1.84 -9.73 2.31
N ASP A 38 -1.38 -10.85 2.88
CA ASP A 38 -2.25 -11.97 3.33
C ASP A 38 -3.09 -11.69 4.60
N ARG A 39 -3.57 -10.46 4.79
CA ARG A 39 -4.45 -10.09 5.91
C ARG A 39 -5.90 -10.03 5.49
N SER A 40 -6.75 -10.67 6.28
CA SER A 40 -8.21 -10.64 6.15
C SER A 40 -8.83 -9.88 7.32
N PHE A 41 -9.85 -9.08 7.01
CA PHE A 41 -10.59 -8.27 7.97
C PHE A 41 -12.06 -8.71 8.04
N GLY A 42 -12.70 -8.48 9.19
CA GLY A 42 -14.09 -8.88 9.43
C GLY A 42 -15.13 -7.89 8.91
N ASN A 43 -14.72 -6.72 8.45
CA ASN A 43 -15.58 -5.72 7.83
C ASN A 43 -14.77 -4.77 6.93
N ASP A 44 -15.49 -4.03 6.10
CA ASP A 44 -14.95 -3.05 5.14
C ASP A 44 -14.17 -1.92 5.83
N GLU A 45 -14.73 -1.36 6.91
CA GLU A 45 -14.12 -0.24 7.63
C GLU A 45 -12.74 -0.59 8.22
N ALA A 46 -12.57 -1.83 8.71
CA ALA A 46 -11.30 -2.33 9.19
C ALA A 46 -10.28 -2.53 8.06
N LEU A 47 -10.73 -2.96 6.87
CA LEU A 47 -9.88 -3.04 5.68
C LEU A 47 -9.49 -1.63 5.21
N GLU A 48 -10.41 -0.67 5.13
CA GLU A 48 -10.11 0.71 4.74
C GLU A 48 -9.10 1.37 5.69
N GLN A 49 -9.28 1.21 7.00
CA GLN A 49 -8.33 1.71 8.00
C GLN A 49 -6.95 1.08 7.82
N HIS A 50 -6.91 -0.24 7.56
CA HIS A 50 -5.67 -0.94 7.26
C HIS A 50 -4.97 -0.38 6.01
N LEU A 51 -5.72 -0.17 4.91
CA LEU A 51 -5.21 0.41 3.66
C LEU A 51 -4.63 1.81 3.88
N ARG A 52 -5.28 2.62 4.73
CA ARG A 52 -4.86 3.99 5.04
C ARG A 52 -3.59 4.07 5.87
N ASP A 53 -3.46 3.23 6.90
CA ASP A 53 -2.38 3.34 7.89
C ASP A 53 -1.15 2.50 7.54
N SER A 54 -1.33 1.42 6.79
CA SER A 54 -0.23 0.51 6.49
C SER A 54 0.83 1.21 5.65
N PRO A 55 2.09 1.25 6.10
CA PRO A 55 3.19 1.82 5.34
C PRO A 55 3.48 1.04 4.05
N VAL A 56 3.03 -0.22 3.96
CA VAL A 56 3.10 -1.03 2.73
C VAL A 56 2.18 -0.51 1.64
N HIS A 57 1.07 0.13 2.02
CA HIS A 57 0.05 0.64 1.09
C HIS A 57 0.22 2.12 0.79
N LYS A 58 1.03 2.83 1.58
CA LYS A 58 1.41 4.21 1.29
C LYS A 58 2.39 4.23 0.12
N PRO A 59 2.20 5.13 -0.87
CA PRO A 59 3.21 5.34 -1.89
C PRO A 59 4.52 5.70 -1.21
N SER A 60 5.59 4.96 -1.52
CA SER A 60 6.93 5.39 -1.21
C SER A 60 7.28 6.53 -2.15
N TYR A 61 7.79 7.61 -1.59
CA TYR A 61 8.34 8.71 -2.37
C TYR A 61 9.85 8.61 -2.28
N ASP A 62 10.43 7.78 -3.12
CA ASP A 62 11.86 7.54 -3.19
C ASP A 62 12.55 8.41 -4.26
N CYS A 63 13.73 8.89 -3.92
CA CYS A 63 14.58 9.66 -4.82
C CYS A 63 15.51 8.70 -5.57
N ASP A 64 15.35 8.57 -6.89
CA ASP A 64 16.17 7.68 -7.72
C ASP A 64 17.67 8.01 -7.69
N THR A 65 18.03 9.28 -7.46
CA THR A 65 19.44 9.72 -7.48
C THR A 65 20.19 9.37 -6.21
N CYS A 66 19.54 9.41 -5.04
CA CYS A 66 20.21 9.21 -3.74
C CYS A 66 19.54 8.15 -2.84
N ASN A 67 18.52 7.46 -3.34
CA ASN A 67 17.75 6.40 -2.67
C ASN A 67 17.13 6.82 -1.32
N ARG A 68 16.89 8.12 -1.13
CA ARG A 68 16.27 8.64 0.09
C ARG A 68 14.74 8.58 -0.02
N SER A 69 14.08 8.05 1.01
CA SER A 69 12.62 7.94 1.06
C SER A 69 11.97 9.09 1.83
N PHE A 70 10.83 9.56 1.34
CA PHE A 70 10.04 10.64 1.90
C PHE A 70 8.61 10.16 2.21
N GLY A 71 7.96 10.82 3.18
CA GLY A 71 6.63 10.42 3.66
C GLY A 71 5.46 10.98 2.84
N ASN A 72 5.71 11.90 1.91
CA ASN A 72 4.71 12.50 1.03
C ASN A 72 5.36 13.11 -0.23
N ASP A 73 4.52 13.42 -1.24
CA ASP A 73 4.94 14.03 -2.50
C ASP A 73 5.62 15.40 -2.28
N GLU A 74 5.05 16.26 -1.44
CA GLU A 74 5.58 17.61 -1.22
C GLU A 74 7.03 17.59 -0.69
N ALA A 75 7.34 16.65 0.21
CA ALA A 75 8.69 16.48 0.75
C ALA A 75 9.70 15.99 -0.30
N ILE A 76 9.32 15.06 -1.20
CA ILE A 76 10.22 14.65 -2.27
C ILE A 76 10.39 15.74 -3.33
N GLN A 77 9.33 16.50 -3.67
CA GLN A 77 9.44 17.60 -4.61
C GLN A 77 10.35 18.70 -4.08
N GLN A 78 10.24 19.03 -2.78
CA GLN A 78 11.16 19.97 -2.13
C GLN A 78 12.60 19.44 -2.14
N HIS A 79 12.80 18.17 -1.81
CA HIS A 79 14.11 17.53 -1.91
C HIS A 79 14.71 17.65 -3.32
N ARG A 80 13.91 17.41 -4.37
CA ARG A 80 14.35 17.52 -5.77
C ARG A 80 14.75 18.93 -6.16
N ARG A 81 14.10 19.95 -5.60
CA ARG A 81 14.42 21.37 -5.88
C ARG A 81 15.67 21.86 -5.15
N ASP A 82 15.79 21.51 -3.87
CA ASP A 82 16.81 22.11 -3.00
C ASP A 82 18.11 21.31 -2.93
N SER A 83 18.05 20.00 -3.19
CA SER A 83 19.24 19.14 -3.03
C SER A 83 20.25 19.36 -4.16
N PRO A 84 21.54 19.60 -3.83
CA PRO A 84 22.60 19.75 -4.82
C PRO A 84 22.76 18.53 -5.74
N VAL A 85 22.34 17.35 -5.29
CA VAL A 85 22.42 16.11 -6.08
C VAL A 85 21.56 16.16 -7.35
N HIS A 86 20.57 17.06 -7.40
CA HIS A 86 19.70 17.27 -8.56
C HIS A 86 20.05 18.53 -9.36
N ARG A 87 21.05 19.29 -8.91
CA ARG A 87 21.53 20.46 -9.66
C ARG A 87 22.46 20.01 -10.78
N PRO A 88 22.45 20.71 -11.94
CA PRO A 88 23.43 20.45 -12.98
C PRO A 88 24.86 20.70 -12.43
N SER A 89 25.75 19.75 -12.70
CA SER A 89 27.19 19.93 -12.49
C SER A 89 27.84 20.36 -13.79
N TYR A 90 28.83 21.24 -13.69
CA TYR A 90 29.60 21.76 -14.82
C TYR A 90 31.04 21.30 -14.68
N ASP A 91 31.52 20.52 -15.64
CA ASP A 91 32.81 19.87 -15.56
C ASP A 91 33.86 20.63 -16.37
N CYS A 92 34.95 21.03 -15.71
CA CYS A 92 36.11 21.64 -16.36
C CYS A 92 37.05 20.56 -16.87
N GLU A 93 37.10 20.31 -18.18
CA GLU A 93 37.98 19.28 -18.76
C GLU A 93 39.47 19.60 -18.56
N SER A 94 39.85 20.89 -18.53
CA SER A 94 41.25 21.29 -18.36
C SER A 94 41.76 21.11 -16.93
N CYS A 95 40.87 21.14 -15.94
CA CYS A 95 41.23 21.14 -14.52
C CYS A 95 40.59 20.00 -13.71
N ASN A 96 39.77 19.16 -14.35
CA ASN A 96 39.05 18.01 -13.78
C ASN A 96 38.30 18.35 -12.49
N ARG A 97 37.64 19.51 -12.47
CA ARG A 97 36.82 19.98 -11.34
C ARG A 97 35.37 20.16 -11.79
N SER A 98 34.43 19.84 -10.90
CA SER A 98 33.00 20.05 -11.13
C SER A 98 32.48 21.21 -10.28
N PHE A 99 31.69 22.08 -10.91
CA PHE A 99 31.13 23.29 -10.32
C PHE A 99 29.60 23.23 -10.33
N GLY A 100 28.95 23.96 -9.43
CA GLY A 100 27.49 23.96 -9.27
C GLY A 100 26.73 24.94 -10.19
N ASN A 101 27.45 25.72 -10.99
CA ASN A 101 26.90 26.64 -11.99
C ASN A 101 27.97 26.95 -13.07
N GLU A 102 27.53 27.52 -14.19
CA GLU A 102 28.39 27.90 -15.32
C GLU A 102 29.32 29.09 -14.99
N GLU A 103 28.90 30.02 -14.12
CA GLU A 103 29.70 31.19 -13.74
C GLU A 103 30.95 30.84 -12.91
N ALA A 104 30.93 29.69 -12.24
CA ALA A 104 32.05 29.18 -11.43
C ALA A 104 33.00 28.25 -12.23
N LEU A 105 32.67 27.93 -13.49
CA LEU A 105 33.50 27.14 -14.40
C LEU A 105 34.59 28.00 -15.05
#